data_AF-A0A662JV93-F1
#
_entry.id   AF-A0A662JV93-F1
#
_cell.length_a   1.000
_cell.length_b   1.000
_cell.length_c   1.000
_cell.angle_alpha   90.00
_cell.angle_beta   90.00
_cell.angle_gamma   90.00
#
_symmetry.space_group_name_H-M   'P 1'
#
loop_
_entity.id
_entity.type
_entity.pdbx_description
1 polymer ?
#
loop_
_entity_poly.entity_id
_entity_poly.type
_entity_poly.pdbx_seq_one_letter_code
_entity_poly.pdbx_strand_id
1 'polypeptide(L)'
;SGDRTDIILASIEHDTSCLLLTNNILPPSNIIEKANQNRVPLLLVPWDTYTAAKRVEGIKALLNERDLKKLELVENLLKEHIDMSFVE
;
A
#
# COMPACT_ATOMS: atom_id res chain seq x y z
N SER A 1 -7.05 6.83 11.99
CA SER A 1 -8.02 7.93 12.11
C SER A 1 -7.26 9.26 12.08
N GLY A 2 -7.77 10.28 11.41
CA GLY A 2 -7.05 11.54 11.17
C GLY A 2 -6.85 12.45 12.38
N ASP A 3 -7.52 12.17 13.49
CA ASP A 3 -7.37 12.84 14.79
C ASP A 3 -6.13 12.39 15.58
N ARG A 4 -5.50 11.28 15.19
CA ARG A 4 -4.30 10.71 15.83
C ARG A 4 -3.01 11.33 15.29
N THR A 5 -2.92 12.65 15.44
CA THR A 5 -1.85 13.51 14.93
C THR A 5 -0.44 13.04 15.31
N ASP A 6 -0.26 12.60 16.55
CA ASP A 6 0.99 12.07 17.10
C ASP A 6 1.50 10.86 16.32
N ILE A 7 0.62 9.87 16.10
CA ILE A 7 0.93 8.65 15.34
C ILE A 7 1.19 8.98 13.87
N ILE A 8 0.39 9.89 13.30
CA ILE A 8 0.54 10.30 11.89
C ILE A 8 1.91 10.93 11.67
N LEU A 9 2.34 11.85 12.55
CA LEU A 9 3.66 12.49 12.46
C LEU A 9 4.79 11.48 12.55
N ALA A 10 4.76 10.59 13.55
CA ALA A 10 5.76 9.55 13.71
C ALA A 10 5.84 8.65 12.46
N SER A 11 4.70 8.34 11.85
CA SER A 11 4.67 7.53 10.63
C SER A 11 5.25 8.25 9.42
N ILE A 12 5.00 9.57 9.29
CA ILE A 12 5.54 10.39 8.19
C ILE A 12 7.07 10.50 8.26
N GLU A 13 7.65 10.46 9.46
CA GLU A 13 9.11 10.58 9.68
C GLU A 13 9.90 9.31 9.36
N HIS A 14 9.22 8.20 9.05
CA HIS A 14 9.81 6.92 8.66
C HIS A 14 9.54 6.59 7.17
N ASP A 15 10.04 5.45 6.69
CA ASP A 15 9.87 4.97 5.30
C ASP A 15 8.45 4.43 5.05
N THR A 16 7.46 5.30 5.21
CA THR A 16 6.04 4.99 5.05
C THR A 16 5.60 5.24 3.62
N SER A 17 5.14 4.19 2.93
CA SER A 17 4.69 4.31 1.55
C SER A 17 3.38 5.10 1.40
N CYS A 18 2.46 5.01 2.37
CA CYS A 18 1.15 5.68 2.39
C CYS A 18 0.48 5.55 3.76
N LEU A 19 -0.37 6.51 4.11
CA LEU A 19 -1.26 6.45 5.27
C LEU A 19 -2.73 6.34 4.87
N LEU A 20 -3.42 5.31 5.37
CA LEU A 20 -4.86 5.12 5.22
C LEU A 20 -5.60 5.63 6.46
N LEU A 21 -6.39 6.69 6.29
CA LEU A 21 -7.11 7.38 7.36
C LEU A 21 -8.59 7.00 7.36
N THR A 22 -9.02 6.38 8.44
CA THR A 22 -10.37 5.82 8.62
C THR A 22 -11.38 6.82 9.15
N ASN A 23 -12.67 6.48 9.06
CA ASN A 23 -13.82 7.25 9.54
C ASN A 23 -13.99 8.65 8.95
N ASN A 24 -13.36 8.93 7.80
CA ASN A 24 -13.40 10.24 7.13
C ASN A 24 -12.98 11.43 8.02
N ILE A 25 -12.14 11.19 9.02
CA ILE A 25 -11.62 12.23 9.90
C ILE A 25 -10.42 12.88 9.23
N LEU A 26 -10.54 14.16 8.89
CA LEU A 26 -9.49 14.93 8.24
C LEU A 26 -8.42 15.34 9.26
N PRO A 27 -7.12 15.12 8.99
CA PRO A 27 -6.06 15.66 9.83
C PRO A 27 -5.98 17.18 9.79
N PRO A 28 -5.39 17.81 10.81
CA PRO A 28 -5.06 19.23 10.79
C PRO A 28 -4.16 19.62 9.60
N SER A 29 -4.30 20.84 9.09
CA SER A 29 -3.61 21.32 7.87
C SER A 29 -2.08 21.18 7.94
N ASN A 30 -1.48 21.45 9.10
CA ASN A 30 -0.03 21.31 9.30
C ASN A 30 0.46 19.86 9.11
N ILE A 31 -0.39 18.87 9.37
CA ILE A 31 -0.08 17.45 9.17
C ILE A 31 -0.16 17.08 7.69
N ILE A 32 -1.17 17.60 6.99
CA ILE A 32 -1.31 17.43 5.55
C ILE A 32 -0.11 18.05 4.82
N GLU A 33 0.31 19.25 5.22
CA GLU A 33 1.50 19.92 4.70
C GLU A 33 2.77 19.08 4.94
N LYS A 34 2.94 18.56 6.16
CA LYS A 34 4.09 17.71 6.50
C LYS A 34 4.10 16.42 5.67
N ALA A 35 2.96 15.77 5.48
CA ALA A 35 2.85 14.57 4.64
C ALA A 35 3.23 14.86 3.19
N ASN A 36 2.76 15.99 2.63
CA ASN A 36 3.13 16.44 1.29
C ASN A 36 4.64 16.71 1.15
N GLN A 37 5.25 17.37 2.13
CA GLN A 37 6.70 17.63 2.13
C GLN A 37 7.52 16.34 2.11
N ASN A 38 7.07 15.31 2.84
CA ASN A 38 7.72 14.01 2.91
C ASN A 38 7.27 13.05 1.80
N ARG A 39 6.41 13.52 0.88
CA ARG A 39 5.86 12.71 -0.23
C ARG A 39 5.14 11.44 0.24
N VAL A 40 4.50 11.49 1.41
CA VAL A 40 3.67 10.41 1.96
C VAL A 40 2.22 10.68 1.59
N PRO A 41 1.59 9.86 0.71
CA PRO A 41 0.19 10.03 0.34
C PRO A 41 -0.74 9.76 1.53
N LEU A 42 -1.73 10.62 1.72
CA LEU A 42 -2.82 10.43 2.68
C LEU A 42 -4.09 10.00 1.94
N LEU A 43 -4.61 8.83 2.25
CA LEU A 43 -5.87 8.31 1.69
C LEU A 43 -6.96 8.34 2.75
N LEU A 44 -7.97 9.19 2.56
CA LEU A 44 -9.10 9.29 3.46
C LEU A 44 -10.23 8.37 3.01
N VAL A 45 -10.74 7.53 3.91
CA VAL A 45 -11.83 6.59 3.61
C VAL A 45 -12.97 6.69 4.63
N PRO A 46 -14.22 6.43 4.22
CA PRO A 46 -15.37 6.54 5.10
C PRO A 46 -15.52 5.35 6.07
N TRP A 47 -14.77 4.28 5.86
CA TRP A 47 -14.91 3.05 6.65
C TRP A 47 -14.19 3.15 7.99
N ASP A 48 -14.72 2.43 8.99
CA ASP A 48 -14.02 2.18 10.24
C ASP A 48 -12.76 1.33 10.00
N THR A 49 -11.92 1.26 11.03
CA THR A 49 -10.63 0.57 10.96
C THR A 49 -10.76 -0.91 10.61
N TYR A 50 -11.74 -1.62 11.16
CA TYR A 50 -11.93 -3.04 10.88
C TYR A 50 -12.36 -3.26 9.43
N THR A 51 -13.37 -2.50 8.97
CA THR A 51 -13.88 -2.59 7.60
C THR A 51 -12.81 -2.19 6.57
N ALA A 52 -12.05 -1.13 6.83
CA ALA A 52 -10.95 -0.72 5.97
C ALA A 52 -9.85 -1.79 5.89
N ALA A 53 -9.46 -2.36 7.04
CA ALA A 53 -8.49 -3.45 7.08
C ALA A 53 -8.96 -4.67 6.28
N LYS A 54 -10.22 -5.10 6.44
CA LYS A 54 -10.79 -6.20 5.65
C LYS A 54 -10.83 -5.93 4.15
N ARG A 55 -11.08 -4.70 3.74
CA ARG A 55 -11.01 -4.31 2.33
C ARG A 55 -9.58 -4.39 1.78
N VAL A 56 -8.60 -3.95 2.57
CA VAL A 56 -7.17 -4.03 2.20
C VAL A 56 -6.72 -5.49 2.11
N GLU A 57 -7.08 -6.34 3.07
CA GLU A 57 -6.81 -7.79 3.04
C GLU A 57 -7.44 -8.46 1.80
N GLY A 58 -8.60 -7.96 1.35
CA GLY A 58 -9.30 -8.47 0.17
C GLY A 58 -8.73 -8.03 -1.17
N ILE A 59 -7.72 -7.15 -1.19
CA ILE A 59 -7.11 -6.69 -2.44
C ILE A 59 -6.36 -7.85 -3.09
N LYS A 60 -6.86 -8.32 -4.24
CA LYS A 60 -6.15 -9.28 -5.08
C LYS A 60 -5.18 -8.51 -5.96
N ALA A 61 -3.88 -8.70 -5.72
CA ALA A 61 -2.86 -8.21 -6.63
C ALA A 61 -2.92 -9.04 -7.92
N LEU A 62 -3.42 -8.43 -8.99
CA LEU A 62 -3.36 -9.01 -10.32
C LEU A 62 -2.05 -8.60 -10.98
N LEU A 63 -1.30 -9.59 -11.46
CA LEU A 63 -0.18 -9.35 -12.36
C LEU A 63 -0.73 -8.85 -13.70
N ASN A 64 -0.17 -7.76 -14.20
CA ASN A 64 -0.40 -7.29 -15.56
C ASN A 64 0.90 -7.26 -16.36
N GLU A 65 0.80 -7.05 -17.67
CA GLU A 65 1.93 -7.04 -18.60
C GLU A 65 2.96 -5.94 -18.32
N ARG A 66 2.62 -4.94 -17.50
CA ARG A 66 3.51 -3.84 -17.12
C ARG A 66 4.31 -4.14 -15.85
N ASP A 67 3.97 -5.20 -15.12
CA ASP A 67 4.66 -5.65 -13.91
C ASP A 67 5.96 -6.41 -14.25
N LEU A 68 6.83 -5.84 -15.11
CA LEU A 68 8.00 -6.53 -15.69
C LEU A 68 8.87 -7.22 -14.64
N LYS A 69 9.13 -6.56 -13.50
CA LYS A 69 9.92 -7.13 -12.40
C LYS A 69 9.28 -8.36 -11.77
N LYS A 70 7.95 -8.35 -11.61
CA LYS A 70 7.25 -9.51 -11.05
C LYS A 70 7.15 -10.63 -12.07
N LEU A 71 6.99 -10.31 -13.36
CA LEU A 71 7.00 -11.28 -14.44
C LEU A 71 8.36 -11.99 -14.52
N GLU A 72 9.46 -11.26 -14.45
CA GLU A 72 10.81 -11.81 -14.39
C GLU A 72 11.00 -12.74 -13.18
N LEU A 73 10.53 -12.32 -12.00
CA LEU A 73 10.56 -13.16 -10.80
C LEU A 73 9.76 -14.46 -11.00
N VAL A 74 8.56 -14.38 -11.58
CA VAL A 74 7.73 -15.56 -11.87
C VAL A 74 8.43 -16.47 -12.87
N GLU A 75 9.00 -15.92 -13.94
CA GLU A 75 9.74 -16.71 -14.94
C GLU A 75 10.91 -17.47 -14.33
N ASN A 76 11.68 -16.81 -13.46
CA ASN A 76 12.80 -17.43 -12.75
C ASN A 76 12.33 -18.55 -11.82
N LEU A 77 11.26 -18.33 -11.05
CA LEU A 77 10.70 -19.34 -10.16
C LEU A 77 10.18 -20.57 -10.92
N LEU A 78 9.55 -20.37 -12.07
CA LEU A 78 9.06 -21.45 -12.93
C LEU A 78 10.23 -22.30 -13.45
N LYS A 79 11.28 -21.66 -13.99
CA LYS A 79 12.48 -22.34 -14.49
C LYS A 79 13.20 -23.15 -13.42
N GLU A 80 13.16 -22.68 -12.16
CA GLU A 80 13.84 -23.34 -11.05
C GLU A 80 13.05 -24.54 -10.50
N HIS A 81 11.71 -24.49 -10.52
CA HIS A 81 10.88 -25.47 -9.80
C HIS A 81 9.98 -26.33 -10.68
N ILE A 82 9.86 -26.02 -11.97
CA ILE A 82 9.01 -26.76 -12.91
C ILE A 82 9.88 -27.32 -14.03
N ASP A 83 9.70 -28.60 -14.31
CA ASP A 83 10.28 -29.24 -15.48
C ASP A 83 9.61 -28.67 -16.73
N MET A 84 10.37 -27.88 -17.50
CA MET A 84 9.89 -27.20 -18.70
C MET A 84 9.90 -28.09 -19.96
N SER A 85 10.32 -29.36 -19.85
CA SER A 85 10.44 -30.28 -20.99
C SER A 85 9.13 -30.57 -21.71
N PHE A 86 7.97 -30.35 -21.08
CA PHE A 86 6.66 -30.54 -21.72
C PHE A 86 6.23 -29.38 -22.64
N VAL A 87 6.96 -28.26 -22.63
CA VAL A 87 6.67 -27.04 -23.41
C VAL A 87 7.53 -26.96 -24.67
N GLU A 88 8.47 -27.90 -24.86
CA GLU A 88 9.33 -28.01 -26.05
C GLU A 88 8.71 -28.85 -27.18
#